data_AF-F0GKA8-F1
#
_entry.id   AF-F0GKA8-F1
#
_cell.length_a   1.000
_cell.length_b   1.000
_cell.length_c   1.000
_cell.angle_alpha   90.00
_cell.angle_beta   90.00
_cell.angle_gamma   90.00
#
_symmetry.space_group_name_H-M   'P 1'
#
loop_
_entity.id
_entity.type
_entity.pdbx_description
1 polymer ?
#
loop_
_entity_poly.entity_id
_entity_poly.type
_entity_poly.pdbx_seq_one_letter_code
_entity_poly.pdbx_strand_id
1 'polypeptide(L)'
;MRRAVHIAVFALLAYLIADRAVLHAQGRDASPLACEQGAQRVKYDALSRGFGEAAAGSQSEAFMSGCLVTGRGDADVSLAKN
;
A
#
# COMPACT_ATOMS: atom_id res chain seq x y z
N MET A 1 16.45 16.33 32.79
CA MET A 1 15.12 15.92 32.26
C MET A 1 14.81 16.52 30.89
N ARG A 2 14.80 17.85 30.70
CA ARG A 2 14.53 18.48 29.37
C ARG A 2 15.41 17.98 28.22
N ARG A 3 16.71 17.80 28.43
CA ARG A 3 17.64 17.34 27.37
C ARG A 3 17.31 15.93 26.85
N ALA A 4 16.94 15.01 27.73
CA ALA A 4 16.58 13.64 27.35
C ALA A 4 15.29 13.61 26.51
N VAL A 5 14.32 14.46 26.85
CA VAL A 5 13.07 14.60 26.09
C VAL A 5 13.35 15.12 24.68
N HIS A 6 14.20 16.15 24.54
CA HIS A 6 14.55 16.66 23.22
C HIS A 6 15.26 15.61 22.36
N ILE A 7 16.19 14.84 22.94
CA ILE A 7 16.87 13.75 22.24
C ILE A 7 15.88 12.69 21.77
N ALA A 8 14.94 12.27 22.63
CA ALA A 8 13.91 11.31 22.27
C ALA A 8 13.01 11.82 21.14
N VAL A 9 12.60 13.09 21.19
CA VAL A 9 11.80 13.73 20.14
C VAL A 9 12.57 13.80 18.82
N PHE A 10 13.84 14.19 18.84
CA PHE A 10 14.68 14.22 17.64
C PHE A 10 14.90 12.83 17.04
N ALA A 11 15.14 11.83 17.88
CA ALA A 11 15.29 10.44 17.44
C ALA A 11 14.00 9.92 16.81
N LEU A 12 12.84 10.22 17.41
CA LEU A 12 11.54 9.85 16.88
C LEU A 12 11.26 10.54 15.54
N LEU A 13 11.54 11.84 15.42
CA LEU A 13 11.39 12.58 14.17
C LEU A 13 12.30 12.03 13.07
N ALA A 14 13.57 11.77 13.39
CA ALA A 14 14.52 11.19 12.44
C ALA A 14 14.07 9.80 11.97
N TYR A 15 13.56 8.97 12.88
CA TYR A 15 12.99 7.66 12.56
C TYR A 15 11.79 7.77 11.61
N LEU A 16 10.84 8.66 11.90
CA LEU A 16 9.65 8.87 11.06
C LEU A 16 10.00 9.41 9.67
N ILE A 17 10.97 10.31 9.58
CA ILE A 17 11.44 10.86 8.30
C ILE A 17 12.17 9.78 7.49
N ALA A 18 13.02 8.97 8.13
CA ALA A 18 13.72 7.87 7.47
C ALA A 18 12.74 6.82 6.95
N ASP A 19 11.72 6.44 7.74
CA ASP A 19 10.66 5.52 7.33
C ASP A 19 9.91 6.05 6.09
N ARG A 20 9.50 7.32 6.11
CA ARG A 20 8.86 7.98 4.96
C ARG A 20 9.76 8.09 3.74
N ALA A 21 11.03 8.43 3.91
CA ALA A 21 11.99 8.53 2.81
C ALA A 21 12.25 7.16 2.18
N VAL A 22 12.31 6.10 2.99
CA VAL A 22 12.43 4.71 2.53
C VAL A 22 11.17 4.25 1.80
N LEU A 23 9.98 4.70 2.20
CA LEU A 23 8.74 4.43 1.47
C LEU A 23 8.69 5.14 0.11
N HIS A 24 9.16 6.39 0.03
CA HIS A 24 9.29 7.14 -1.23
C HIS A 24 10.38 6.56 -2.15
N ALA A 25 11.54 6.19 -1.60
CA ALA A 25 12.67 5.66 -2.38
C ALA A 25 12.43 4.24 -2.94
N GLN A 26 11.59 3.44 -2.27
CA GLN A 26 11.22 2.10 -2.76
C GLN A 26 10.24 2.10 -3.93
N GLY A 27 9.83 3.26 -4.45
CA GLY A 27 8.78 3.32 -5.49
C GLY A 27 7.44 2.77 -5.00
N ARG A 28 7.26 2.72 -3.67
CA ARG A 28 5.99 2.47 -2.98
C ARG A 28 5.12 3.72 -2.94
N ASP A 29 5.48 4.74 -3.72
CA ASP A 29 4.54 5.76 -4.11
C ASP A 29 3.37 5.06 -4.79
N ALA A 30 2.16 5.29 -4.29
CA ALA A 30 0.93 5.12 -5.03
C ALA A 30 0.89 6.11 -6.20
N SER A 31 1.90 6.05 -7.06
CA SER A 31 1.81 6.58 -8.39
C SER A 31 0.64 5.86 -9.05
N PRO A 32 -0.15 6.56 -9.87
CA PRO A 32 -1.26 5.95 -10.59
C PRO A 32 -0.85 4.67 -11.33
N LEU A 33 0.39 4.63 -11.83
CA LEU A 33 0.98 3.51 -12.55
C LEU A 33 1.28 2.29 -11.64
N ALA A 34 1.74 2.51 -10.40
CA ALA A 34 1.94 1.43 -9.44
C ALA A 34 0.61 0.84 -8.96
N CYS A 35 -0.41 1.69 -8.74
CA CYS A 35 -1.76 1.24 -8.41
C CYS A 35 -2.39 0.43 -9.55
N GLU A 36 -2.16 0.84 -10.81
CA GLU A 36 -2.63 0.11 -11.99
C GLU A 36 -1.97 -1.27 -12.12
N GLN A 37 -0.66 -1.35 -11.92
CA GLN A 37 0.05 -2.64 -11.94
C GLN A 37 -0.45 -3.58 -10.82
N GLY A 38 -0.71 -3.04 -9.62
CA GLY A 38 -1.27 -3.82 -8.52
C GLY A 38 -2.70 -4.29 -8.80
N ALA A 39 -3.55 -3.43 -9.38
CA ALA A 39 -4.92 -3.77 -9.76
C ALA A 39 -4.95 -4.90 -10.78
N GLN A 40 -4.09 -4.85 -11.81
CA GLN A 40 -3.94 -5.94 -12.77
C GLN A 40 -3.51 -7.25 -12.11
N ARG A 41 -2.56 -7.22 -11.16
CA ARG A 41 -2.19 -8.43 -10.40
C ARG A 41 -3.37 -9.01 -9.63
N VAL A 42 -4.15 -8.19 -8.94
CA VAL A 42 -5.35 -8.63 -8.21
C VAL A 42 -6.36 -9.26 -9.18
N LYS A 43 -6.54 -8.66 -10.36
CA LYS A 43 -7.40 -9.22 -11.41
C LYS A 43 -6.94 -10.61 -11.85
N TYR A 44 -5.65 -10.76 -12.18
CA TYR A 44 -5.10 -12.04 -12.62
C TYR A 44 -5.13 -13.11 -11.53
N ASP A 45 -4.87 -12.76 -10.28
CA ASP A 45 -4.99 -13.67 -9.15
C ASP A 45 -6.44 -14.14 -8.95
N ALA A 46 -7.41 -13.23 -9.04
CA ALA A 46 -8.83 -13.58 -8.97
C ALA A 46 -9.25 -14.51 -10.13
N LEU A 47 -8.84 -14.20 -11.37
CA LEU A 47 -9.09 -15.08 -12.52
C LEU A 47 -8.45 -16.46 -12.32
N SER A 48 -7.21 -16.51 -11.82
CA SER A 48 -6.50 -17.76 -11.51
C SER A 48 -7.20 -18.59 -10.42
N ARG A 49 -7.95 -17.95 -9.52
CA ARG A 49 -8.76 -18.60 -8.49
C ARG A 49 -10.15 -19.02 -8.98
N GLY A 50 -10.47 -18.79 -10.26
CA GLY A 50 -11.74 -19.16 -10.88
C GLY A 50 -12.86 -18.13 -10.72
N PHE A 51 -12.57 -16.92 -10.27
CA PHE A 51 -13.54 -15.82 -10.32
C PHE A 51 -13.81 -15.44 -11.78
N GLY A 52 -15.07 -15.13 -12.10
CA GLY A 52 -15.43 -14.61 -13.42
C GLY A 52 -14.89 -13.20 -13.66
N GLU A 53 -14.80 -12.77 -14.93
CA GLU A 53 -14.25 -11.47 -15.33
C GLU A 53 -14.87 -10.28 -14.56
N ALA A 54 -16.20 -10.26 -14.40
CA ALA A 54 -16.87 -9.19 -13.65
C ALA A 54 -16.44 -9.13 -12.17
N ALA A 55 -16.25 -10.27 -11.52
CA ALA A 55 -15.82 -10.34 -10.12
C ALA A 55 -14.33 -10.03 -9.96
N ALA A 56 -13.49 -10.47 -10.90
CA ALA A 56 -12.08 -10.13 -10.95
C ALA A 56 -11.86 -8.63 -11.23
N GLY A 57 -12.63 -8.06 -12.16
CA GLY A 57 -12.65 -6.64 -12.47
C GLY A 57 -13.09 -5.79 -11.29
N SER A 58 -14.15 -6.18 -10.58
CA SER A 58 -14.62 -5.48 -9.37
C SER A 58 -13.55 -5.45 -8.26
N GLN A 59 -12.85 -6.56 -8.04
CA GLN A 59 -11.75 -6.62 -7.05
C GLN A 59 -10.55 -5.76 -7.46
N SER A 60 -10.23 -5.73 -8.76
CA SER A 60 -9.19 -4.86 -9.33
C SER A 60 -9.51 -3.38 -9.16
N GLU A 61 -10.74 -2.96 -9.42
CA GLU A 61 -11.18 -1.56 -9.24
C GLU A 61 -11.23 -1.16 -7.75
N ALA A 62 -11.64 -2.08 -6.87
CA ALA A 62 -11.60 -1.88 -5.43
C ALA A 62 -10.16 -1.68 -4.93
N PHE A 63 -9.21 -2.48 -5.43
CA PHE A 63 -7.80 -2.30 -5.13
C PHE A 63 -7.26 -0.96 -5.66
N MET A 64 -7.57 -0.62 -6.91
CA MET A 64 -7.13 0.63 -7.54
C MET A 64 -7.61 1.85 -6.74
N SER A 65 -8.91 1.91 -6.44
CA SER A 65 -9.49 3.03 -5.68
C SER A 65 -8.91 3.13 -4.27
N GLY A 66 -8.73 2.01 -3.57
CA GLY A 66 -8.06 1.97 -2.26
C GLY A 66 -6.60 2.43 -2.32
N CYS A 67 -5.85 2.02 -3.34
CA CYS A 67 -4.46 2.40 -3.53
C CYS A 67 -4.31 3.91 -3.78
N LEU A 68 -5.14 4.49 -4.65
CA LEU A 68 -5.13 5.92 -4.95
C LEU A 68 -5.52 6.79 -3.75
N VAL A 69 -6.44 6.32 -2.91
CA VAL A 69 -6.91 7.07 -1.72
C VAL A 69 -5.91 6.98 -0.56
N THR A 70 -5.38 5.78 -0.29
CA THR A 70 -4.56 5.53 0.91
C THR A 70 -3.07 5.78 0.69
N GLY A 71 -2.65 5.92 -0.57
CA GLY A 71 -1.25 6.02 -0.92
C GLY A 71 -0.49 4.71 -0.72
N ARG A 72 -1.18 3.58 -0.51
CA ARG A 72 -0.59 2.28 -0.21
C ARG A 72 -1.03 1.26 -1.27
N GLY A 73 -0.07 0.77 -2.04
CA GLY A 73 -0.26 -0.34 -2.98
C GLY A 73 -0.20 -1.73 -2.32
N ASP A 74 -0.19 -1.79 -0.99
CA ASP A 74 -0.28 -3.07 -0.28
C ASP A 74 -1.74 -3.47 -0.16
N ALA A 75 -2.07 -4.60 -0.78
CA ALA A 75 -3.29 -5.34 -0.56
C ALA A 75 -3.27 -5.94 0.85
N ASP A 76 -3.31 -5.08 1.88
CA ASP A 76 -3.75 -5.48 3.23
C ASP A 76 -5.29 -5.50 3.30
N VAL A 77 -5.93 -5.73 2.15
CA VAL A 77 -7.21 -6.42 2.15
C VAL A 77 -6.85 -7.81 2.66
N SER A 78 -7.07 -8.03 3.95
CA SER A 78 -7.22 -9.37 4.52
C SER A 78 -8.14 -10.16 3.59
N LEU A 79 -7.54 -10.88 2.65
CA LEU A 79 -8.14 -11.99 1.95
C LEU A 79 -8.52 -12.93 3.09
N ALA A 80 -9.79 -12.87 3.49
CA ALA A 80 -10.36 -13.70 4.52
C ALA A 80 -9.93 -15.14 4.22
N LYS A 81 -8.96 -15.60 5.01
CA LYS A 81 -8.40 -16.94 4.93
C LYS A 81 -9.40 -17.81 5.68
N ASN A 82 -10.38 -18.33 4.95
CA ASN A 82 -11.15 -19.48 5.40
C ASN A 82 -10.28 -20.74 5.27
#